data_AF-A0A2G9RSN1-F1
#
_entry.id   AF-A0A2G9RSN1-F1
#
_cell.length_a   1.000
_cell.length_b   1.000
_cell.length_c   1.000
_cell.angle_alpha   90.00
_cell.angle_beta   90.00
_cell.angle_gamma   90.00
#
_symmetry.space_group_name_H-M   'P 1'
#
loop_
_entity.id
_entity.type
_entity.pdbx_description
1 polymer ?
#
loop_
_entity_poly.entity_id
_entity_poly.type
_entity_poly.pdbx_seq_one_letter_code
_entity_poly.pdbx_strand_id
1 'polypeptide(L)'
;MRLIGLRRGAELLRLTGLAEYNTSYRVLSSLSNDQKDLIQNGPDLREFISGDLTDKTTWAEYKGNLKRQKGERLRLPPWAKTSIPMGKNYNKLKNTLRNLNLHTVCEEARCPNIGECWGGGEYGTATATIMLMGDTCTRGCRFCSVKTSRQPPPLDPEEPYNTAKAIAEWGLDYVVLTSVDRDDLTDGGAEHFAKTVSHLKERNPKILVECLTPDFRGDKKAVETIVHSGLDVFAHNVETVPALQRY
;
A
#
# COMPACT_ATOMS: atom_id res chain seq x y z
N MET A 1 -0.82 -9.00 9.15
CA MET A 1 0.62 -8.90 9.46
C MET A 1 1.33 -8.58 8.14
N ARG A 2 1.91 -7.39 8.02
CA ARG A 2 2.59 -6.91 6.81
C ARG A 2 4.03 -7.40 6.85
N LEU A 3 4.48 -8.15 5.84
CA LEU A 3 5.89 -8.47 5.69
C LEU A 3 6.51 -7.32 4.89
N ILE A 4 7.26 -6.45 5.57
CA ILE A 4 8.00 -5.33 4.97
C ILE A 4 9.45 -5.77 4.85
N GLY A 5 9.93 -5.97 3.63
CA GLY A 5 11.34 -6.10 3.30
C GLY A 5 11.89 -4.76 2.87
N LEU A 6 12.61 -4.06 3.75
CA LEU A 6 13.43 -2.91 3.35
C LEU A 6 14.67 -3.44 2.62
N ARG A 7 15.01 -2.86 1.47
CA ARG A 7 16.18 -3.24 0.68
C ARG A 7 17.44 -3.07 1.55
N ARG A 8 18.01 -4.18 2.05
CA ARG A 8 19.43 -4.26 2.41
C ARG A 8 20.17 -4.54 1.11
N GLY A 9 20.93 -3.55 0.64
CA GLY A 9 21.91 -3.78 -0.42
C GLY A 9 22.93 -4.81 0.03
N ALA A 10 23.20 -5.76 -0.87
CA ALA A 10 24.22 -6.82 -0.81
C ALA A 10 23.99 -7.99 0.17
N GLU A 11 24.18 -9.19 -0.40
CA GLU A 11 24.54 -10.46 0.25
C GLU A 11 23.43 -11.34 0.86
N LEU A 12 22.69 -12.04 -0.03
CA LEU A 12 22.12 -13.34 0.29
C LEU A 12 23.15 -14.45 0.00
N LEU A 13 24.30 -14.42 0.67
CA LEU A 13 25.28 -15.53 0.65
C LEU A 13 26.36 -15.30 1.72
N ARG A 14 26.25 -15.96 2.88
CA ARG A 14 27.33 -16.80 3.46
C ARG A 14 27.01 -17.23 4.90
N LEU A 15 27.08 -18.55 5.07
CA LEU A 15 27.37 -19.22 6.33
C LEU A 15 28.72 -18.72 6.87
N THR A 16 28.83 -18.61 8.20
CA THR A 16 30.04 -18.42 9.02
C THR A 16 30.69 -17.03 9.05
N GLY A 17 30.95 -16.53 10.27
CA GLY A 17 32.04 -15.59 10.55
C GLY A 17 31.62 -14.19 10.99
N LEU A 18 31.99 -13.84 12.23
CA LEU A 18 31.92 -12.53 12.85
C LEU A 18 32.52 -11.43 11.95
N ALA A 19 31.73 -10.42 11.61
CA ALA A 19 32.21 -9.12 11.16
C ALA A 19 31.22 -8.03 11.62
N GLU A 20 31.67 -7.16 12.52
CA GLU A 20 30.93 -5.97 12.94
C GLU A 20 30.84 -4.99 11.76
N TYR A 21 29.68 -4.96 11.10
CA TYR A 21 29.39 -3.98 10.06
C TYR A 21 28.73 -2.74 10.65
N ASN A 22 29.49 -1.65 10.69
CA ASN A 22 29.02 -0.32 11.06
C ASN A 22 27.99 0.16 10.02
N THR A 23 26.70 -0.09 10.29
CA THR A 23 25.60 0.28 9.40
C THR A 23 25.16 1.69 9.74
N SER A 24 25.61 2.68 8.97
CA SER A 24 25.06 4.04 9.01
C SER A 24 23.64 4.02 8.44
N TYR A 25 22.63 3.86 9.31
CA TYR A 25 21.22 4.03 8.94
C TYR A 25 20.94 5.51 8.59
N ARG A 26 20.30 5.77 7.44
CA ARG A 26 19.67 7.08 7.21
C ARG A 26 18.42 7.18 8.08
N VAL A 27 18.51 7.90 9.20
CA VAL A 27 17.34 8.28 10.00
C VAL A 27 16.62 9.43 9.28
N LEU A 28 15.72 9.07 8.36
CA LEU A 28 14.87 10.00 7.60
C LEU A 28 13.55 10.30 8.33
N SER A 29 13.54 10.32 9.65
CA SER A 29 12.34 10.72 10.40
C SER A 29 12.25 12.24 10.42
N SER A 30 11.33 12.79 9.62
CA SER A 30 10.91 14.19 9.64
C SER A 30 9.98 14.54 10.81
N LEU A 31 9.71 13.57 11.70
CA LEU A 31 8.82 13.76 12.84
C LEU A 31 9.47 14.66 13.88
N SER A 32 8.70 15.60 14.43
CA SER A 32 9.13 16.43 15.55
C SER A 32 9.41 15.56 16.79
N ASN A 33 10.18 16.10 17.74
CA ASN A 33 10.44 15.39 18.99
C ASN A 33 9.15 15.11 19.77
N ASP A 34 8.18 16.02 19.71
CA ASP A 34 6.87 15.84 20.34
C ASP A 34 6.09 14.69 19.70
N GLN A 35 6.12 14.57 18.37
CA GLN A 35 5.47 13.45 17.66
C GLN A 35 6.13 12.11 17.99
N LYS A 36 7.47 12.08 18.12
CA LYS A 36 8.21 10.89 18.52
C LYS A 36 7.86 10.46 19.94
N ASP A 37 7.77 11.42 20.86
CA ASP A 37 7.40 11.16 22.25
C ASP A 37 5.96 10.64 22.36
N LEU A 38 5.04 11.19 21.57
CA LEU A 38 3.64 10.77 21.53
C LEU A 38 3.45 9.36 20.96
N ILE A 39 4.29 8.94 20.01
CA ILE A 39 4.30 7.57 19.49
C ILE A 39 4.92 6.60 20.49
N GLN A 40 6.00 7.03 21.16
CA GLN A 40 6.72 6.19 22.12
C GLN A 40 5.93 5.96 23.41
N ASN A 41 5.17 6.96 23.86
CA ASN A 41 4.37 6.92 25.09
C ASN A 41 2.86 6.79 24.81
N GLY A 42 2.48 6.57 23.55
CA GLY A 42 1.10 6.33 23.16
C GLY A 42 0.60 4.94 23.57
N PRO A 43 -0.71 4.70 23.51
CA PRO A 43 -1.28 3.43 23.97
C PRO A 43 -0.75 2.26 23.16
N ASP A 44 -0.22 1.26 23.87
CA ASP A 44 0.37 0.09 23.24
C ASP A 44 -0.68 -0.99 22.91
N LEU A 45 -0.27 -2.02 22.18
CA LEU A 45 -1.16 -3.12 21.81
C LEU A 45 -1.71 -3.87 23.04
N ARG A 46 -1.00 -3.88 24.17
CA ARG A 46 -1.43 -4.55 25.40
C ARG A 46 -2.53 -3.74 26.10
N GLU A 47 -2.42 -2.41 26.12
CA GLU A 47 -3.47 -1.50 26.58
C GLU A 47 -4.73 -1.64 25.73
N PHE A 48 -4.58 -1.80 24.41
CA PHE A 48 -5.70 -2.08 23.51
C PHE A 48 -6.36 -3.44 23.76
N ILE A 49 -5.57 -4.50 23.99
CA ILE A 49 -6.08 -5.85 24.26
C ILE A 49 -6.75 -5.94 25.64
N SER A 50 -6.18 -5.27 26.65
CA SER A 50 -6.73 -5.23 28.02
C SER A 50 -7.94 -4.31 28.14
N GLY A 51 -8.10 -3.35 27.23
CA GLY A 51 -9.21 -2.38 27.24
C GLY A 51 -9.04 -1.28 28.29
N ASP A 52 -7.84 -1.10 28.84
CA ASP A 52 -7.53 -0.12 29.89
C ASP A 52 -6.91 1.15 29.30
N LEU A 53 -7.58 1.73 28.31
CA LEU A 53 -7.18 2.99 27.68
C LEU A 53 -7.44 4.16 28.63
N THR A 54 -6.55 5.16 28.64
CA THR A 54 -6.62 6.35 29.50
C THR A 54 -7.80 7.27 29.18
N ASP A 55 -8.36 7.19 27.97
CA ASP A 55 -9.54 7.97 27.57
C ASP A 55 -10.70 7.07 27.11
N LYS A 56 -11.40 6.48 28.09
CA LYS A 56 -12.64 5.73 27.86
C LYS A 56 -13.85 6.63 27.58
N THR A 57 -13.71 7.96 27.73
CA THR A 57 -14.87 8.84 27.98
C THR A 57 -15.65 9.23 26.73
N THR A 58 -15.00 9.33 25.57
CA THR A 58 -15.65 9.90 24.38
C THR A 58 -16.81 9.04 23.83
N TRP A 59 -16.78 7.72 24.04
CA TRP A 59 -17.78 6.79 23.49
C TRP A 59 -18.24 5.69 24.46
N ALA A 60 -17.98 5.82 25.76
CA ALA A 60 -18.37 4.84 26.79
C ALA A 60 -19.85 4.42 26.74
N GLU A 61 -20.72 5.33 26.29
CA GLU A 61 -22.17 5.11 26.22
C GLU A 61 -22.69 4.65 24.86
N TYR A 62 -21.82 4.32 23.89
CA TYR A 62 -22.26 3.91 22.56
C TYR A 62 -22.99 2.54 22.60
N LYS A 63 -24.32 2.57 22.49
CA LYS A 63 -25.21 1.39 22.46
C LYS A 63 -25.49 0.83 21.07
N GLY A 64 -24.69 1.20 20.06
CA GLY A 64 -24.93 0.76 18.69
C GLY A 64 -24.63 -0.74 18.50
N ASN A 65 -25.39 -1.40 17.63
CA ASN A 65 -25.11 -2.78 17.26
C ASN A 65 -23.74 -2.85 16.55
N LEU A 66 -22.84 -3.69 17.07
CA LEU A 66 -21.54 -4.00 16.45
C LEU A 66 -21.57 -5.28 15.61
N LYS A 67 -22.67 -6.05 15.71
CA LYS A 67 -22.90 -7.27 14.92
C LYS A 67 -24.03 -7.03 13.93
N ARG A 68 -23.79 -7.39 12.67
CA ARG A 68 -24.81 -7.32 11.62
C ARG A 68 -25.89 -8.39 11.85
N GLN A 69 -27.14 -7.96 12.00
CA GLN A 69 -28.29 -8.87 11.97
C GLN A 69 -28.68 -9.23 10.53
N LYS A 70 -29.29 -10.39 10.32
CA LYS A 70 -29.65 -10.87 8.99
C LYS A 70 -30.73 -9.96 8.39
N GLY A 71 -30.42 -9.31 7.26
CA GLY A 71 -31.32 -8.39 6.56
C GLY A 71 -31.10 -6.91 6.84
N GLU A 72 -30.22 -6.56 7.78
CA GLU A 72 -29.95 -5.16 8.15
C GLU A 72 -28.56 -4.68 7.71
N ARG A 73 -28.46 -3.41 7.32
CA ARG A 73 -27.18 -2.73 7.12
C ARG A 73 -26.66 -2.20 8.46
N LEU A 74 -25.52 -2.74 8.91
CA LEU A 74 -24.82 -2.24 10.09
C LEU A 74 -24.29 -0.83 9.81
N ARG A 75 -24.68 0.15 10.63
CA ARG A 75 -24.14 1.52 10.52
C ARG A 75 -22.72 1.55 11.07
N LEU A 76 -21.84 2.30 10.40
CA LEU A 76 -20.49 2.56 10.90
C LEU A 76 -20.56 3.30 12.25
N PRO A 77 -19.80 2.85 13.27
CA PRO A 77 -19.71 3.56 14.53
C PRO A 77 -19.02 4.92 14.33
N PRO A 78 -19.26 5.91 15.22
CA PRO A 78 -18.77 7.27 15.05
C PRO A 78 -17.26 7.38 14.82
N TRP A 79 -16.46 6.61 15.55
CA TRP A 79 -14.99 6.60 15.46
C TRP A 79 -14.44 5.99 14.16
N ALA A 80 -15.27 5.29 13.37
CA ALA A 80 -14.88 4.71 12.09
C ALA A 80 -15.33 5.56 10.88
N LYS A 81 -15.98 6.70 11.12
CA LYS A 81 -16.40 7.62 10.06
C LYS A 81 -15.28 8.61 9.76
N THR A 82 -15.08 8.90 8.48
CA THR A 82 -14.15 9.93 8.02
C THR A 82 -14.90 11.11 7.41
N SER A 83 -14.22 12.24 7.32
CA SER A 83 -14.72 13.42 6.61
C SER A 83 -14.70 13.19 5.10
N ILE A 84 -15.57 13.90 4.39
CA ILE A 84 -15.60 13.82 2.92
C ILE A 84 -14.33 14.48 2.39
N PRO A 85 -13.58 13.83 1.49
CA PRO A 85 -12.34 14.39 0.95
C PRO A 85 -12.65 15.66 0.13
N MET A 86 -12.02 16.76 0.52
CA MET A 86 -12.13 18.06 -0.14
C MET A 86 -10.74 18.68 -0.29
N GLY A 87 -10.42 19.24 -1.46
CA GLY A 87 -9.13 19.92 -1.67
C GLY A 87 -8.70 20.05 -3.13
N LYS A 88 -7.85 21.04 -3.43
CA LYS A 88 -7.32 21.27 -4.78
C LYS A 88 -6.43 20.13 -5.28
N ASN A 89 -5.55 19.59 -4.42
CA ASN A 89 -4.66 18.48 -4.76
C ASN A 89 -5.43 17.18 -5.05
N TYR A 90 -6.42 16.85 -4.21
CA TYR A 90 -7.32 15.72 -4.48
C TYR A 90 -7.99 15.82 -5.85
N ASN A 91 -8.55 16.98 -6.21
CA ASN A 91 -9.18 17.18 -7.52
C ASN A 91 -8.17 17.09 -8.68
N LYS A 92 -6.95 17.61 -8.49
CA LYS A 92 -5.86 17.49 -9.48
C LYS A 92 -5.55 16.03 -9.75
N LEU A 93 -5.22 15.25 -8.71
CA LEU A 93 -4.89 13.82 -8.85
C LEU A 93 -6.05 13.03 -9.46
N LYS A 94 -7.28 13.26 -8.99
CA LYS A 94 -8.49 12.61 -9.52
C LYS A 94 -8.67 12.84 -11.02
N ASN A 95 -8.48 14.07 -11.48
CA ASN A 95 -8.63 14.39 -12.89
C ASN A 95 -7.50 13.77 -13.73
N THR A 96 -6.27 13.79 -13.24
CA THR A 96 -5.14 13.19 -13.96
C THR A 96 -5.27 11.67 -14.07
N LEU A 97 -5.67 10.98 -13.01
CA LEU A 97 -5.89 9.53 -13.02
C LEU A 97 -6.93 9.13 -14.08
N ARG A 98 -8.04 9.86 -14.16
CA ARG A 98 -9.07 9.63 -15.18
C ARG A 98 -8.58 9.87 -16.60
N ASN A 99 -7.83 10.96 -16.82
CA ASN A 99 -7.32 11.30 -18.15
C ASN A 99 -6.29 10.30 -18.67
N LEU A 100 -5.53 9.68 -17.77
CA LEU A 100 -4.50 8.70 -18.10
C LEU A 100 -5.00 7.26 -18.02
N ASN A 101 -6.29 7.05 -17.76
CA ASN A 101 -6.92 5.75 -17.57
C ASN A 101 -6.16 4.86 -16.55
N LEU A 102 -5.65 5.49 -15.49
CA LEU A 102 -4.92 4.81 -14.42
C LEU A 102 -5.87 4.40 -13.31
N HIS A 103 -5.67 3.20 -12.79
CA HIS A 103 -6.45 2.68 -11.66
C HIS A 103 -5.71 2.91 -10.34
N THR A 104 -6.47 3.17 -9.27
CA THR A 104 -5.92 3.30 -7.92
C THR A 104 -6.70 2.46 -6.94
N VAL A 105 -6.00 1.83 -5.98
CA VAL A 105 -6.69 1.16 -4.86
C VAL A 105 -7.50 2.18 -4.06
N CYS A 106 -7.05 3.43 -4.00
CA CYS A 106 -7.75 4.51 -3.31
C CYS A 106 -9.20 4.67 -3.79
N GLU A 107 -9.42 4.64 -5.11
CA GLU A 107 -10.76 4.74 -5.70
C GLU A 107 -11.48 3.40 -5.73
N GLU A 108 -10.82 2.33 -6.20
CA GLU A 108 -11.46 1.02 -6.41
C GLU A 108 -11.87 0.35 -5.08
N ALA A 109 -11.06 0.51 -4.03
CA ALA A 109 -11.39 0.01 -2.69
C ALA A 109 -12.19 1.00 -1.83
N ARG A 110 -12.56 2.17 -2.37
CA ARG A 110 -13.29 3.23 -1.65
C ARG A 110 -12.60 3.63 -0.35
N CYS A 111 -11.30 3.91 -0.45
CA CYS A 111 -10.45 4.17 0.71
C CYS A 111 -10.95 5.39 1.49
N PRO A 112 -11.25 5.25 2.79
CA PRO A 112 -11.71 6.36 3.62
C PRO A 112 -10.62 7.42 3.86
N ASN A 113 -9.36 7.09 3.58
CA ASN A 113 -8.17 7.93 3.81
C ASN A 113 -7.71 8.68 2.54
N ILE A 114 -8.43 8.55 1.42
CA ILE A 114 -8.03 9.12 0.12
C ILE A 114 -7.77 10.64 0.18
N GLY A 115 -8.55 11.37 0.98
CA GLY A 115 -8.39 12.82 1.14
C GLY A 115 -7.10 13.21 1.86
N GLU A 116 -6.66 12.42 2.83
CA GLU A 116 -5.42 12.63 3.56
C GLU A 116 -4.21 12.28 2.67
N CYS A 117 -4.24 11.09 2.05
CA CYS A 117 -3.15 10.62 1.20
C CYS A 117 -2.89 11.55 0.01
N TRP A 118 -3.93 11.93 -0.72
CA TRP A 118 -3.82 12.77 -1.93
C TRP A 118 -3.78 14.27 -1.61
N GLY A 119 -4.15 14.64 -0.38
CA GLY A 119 -4.27 16.03 0.05
C GLY A 119 -2.93 16.75 0.08
N GLY A 120 -1.85 16.07 0.50
CA GLY A 120 -0.48 16.60 0.51
C GLY A 120 -0.42 18.06 0.96
N GLY A 121 -0.60 18.31 2.25
CA GLY A 121 -0.63 19.65 2.84
C GLY A 121 0.74 20.20 3.23
N GLU A 122 0.77 21.37 3.88
CA GLU A 122 1.98 22.03 4.43
C GLU A 122 2.79 21.15 5.42
N TYR A 123 2.19 20.09 5.96
CA TYR A 123 2.76 19.22 7.00
C TYR A 123 2.71 17.72 6.69
N GLY A 124 2.30 17.31 5.48
CA GLY A 124 2.05 15.89 5.16
C GLY A 124 2.63 15.45 3.83
N THR A 125 3.33 14.31 3.84
CA THR A 125 3.88 13.66 2.64
C THR A 125 2.75 13.24 1.71
N ALA A 126 2.71 13.80 0.49
CA ALA A 126 1.74 13.39 -0.52
C ALA A 126 2.04 11.96 -0.99
N THR A 127 1.03 11.09 -0.96
CA THR A 127 1.18 9.69 -1.34
C THR A 127 -0.02 9.18 -2.15
N ALA A 128 0.24 8.25 -3.06
CA ALA A 128 -0.78 7.57 -3.82
C ALA A 128 -0.46 6.09 -3.94
N THR A 129 -1.50 5.26 -3.94
CA THR A 129 -1.39 3.83 -4.22
C THR A 129 -1.95 3.55 -5.60
N ILE A 130 -1.06 3.30 -6.56
CA ILE A 130 -1.40 3.06 -7.96
C ILE A 130 -1.52 1.56 -8.18
N MET A 131 -2.63 1.17 -8.80
CA MET A 131 -2.95 -0.22 -9.11
C MET A 131 -2.64 -0.47 -10.58
N LEU A 132 -1.59 -1.25 -10.82
CA LEU A 132 -1.15 -1.68 -12.14
C LEU A 132 -1.99 -2.85 -12.64
N MET A 133 -1.98 -3.04 -13.96
CA MET A 133 -2.58 -4.18 -14.65
C MET A 133 -4.11 -4.18 -14.59
N GLY A 134 -4.71 -3.00 -14.45
CA GLY A 134 -6.16 -2.78 -14.47
C GLY A 134 -6.85 -2.93 -13.11
N ASP A 135 -8.18 -3.04 -13.16
CA ASP A 135 -9.09 -3.12 -12.01
C ASP A 135 -9.73 -4.50 -11.82
N THR A 136 -9.29 -5.49 -12.60
CA THR A 136 -9.92 -6.82 -12.68
C THR A 136 -8.91 -7.91 -12.39
N CYS A 137 -9.09 -8.57 -11.26
CA CYS A 137 -8.22 -9.61 -10.72
C CYS A 137 -8.60 -11.01 -11.20
N THR A 138 -7.60 -11.86 -11.44
CA THR A 138 -7.82 -13.29 -11.73
C THR A 138 -8.27 -14.10 -10.50
N ARG A 139 -8.12 -13.53 -9.30
CA ARG A 139 -8.47 -14.15 -8.02
C ARG A 139 -9.63 -13.41 -7.33
N GLY A 140 -10.33 -14.13 -6.46
CA GLY A 140 -11.51 -13.63 -5.74
C GLY A 140 -11.37 -13.66 -4.22
N CYS A 141 -10.46 -12.83 -3.68
CA CYS A 141 -10.30 -12.67 -2.24
C CYS A 141 -11.59 -12.15 -1.59
N ARG A 142 -12.10 -12.85 -0.58
CA ARG A 142 -13.42 -12.56 0.03
C ARG A 142 -13.54 -11.19 0.70
N PHE A 143 -12.42 -10.59 1.06
CA PHE A 143 -12.34 -9.26 1.67
C PHE A 143 -12.09 -8.16 0.64
N CYS A 144 -11.67 -8.52 -0.57
CA CYS A 144 -11.25 -7.56 -1.59
C CYS A 144 -12.45 -7.07 -2.41
N SER A 145 -12.48 -5.77 -2.71
CA SER A 145 -13.56 -5.14 -3.48
C SER A 145 -13.26 -5.02 -4.97
N VAL A 146 -12.07 -5.45 -5.41
CA VAL A 146 -11.62 -5.41 -6.81
C VAL A 146 -12.47 -6.38 -7.65
N LYS A 147 -12.72 -6.02 -8.93
CA LYS A 147 -13.49 -6.87 -9.84
C LYS A 147 -12.76 -8.18 -10.08
N THR A 148 -13.48 -9.23 -10.44
CA THR A 148 -12.89 -10.56 -10.65
C THR A 148 -13.29 -11.14 -11.99
N SER A 149 -12.31 -11.65 -12.74
CA SER A 149 -12.51 -12.36 -14.00
C SER A 149 -11.37 -13.35 -14.21
N ARG A 150 -11.69 -14.56 -14.66
CA ARG A 150 -10.67 -15.54 -15.08
C ARG A 150 -9.90 -15.12 -16.33
N GLN A 151 -10.48 -14.22 -17.12
CA GLN A 151 -9.90 -13.67 -18.34
C GLN A 151 -10.03 -12.14 -18.25
N PRO A 152 -9.10 -11.47 -17.54
CA PRO A 152 -9.06 -10.02 -17.53
C PRO A 152 -8.68 -9.48 -18.92
N PRO A 153 -8.89 -8.17 -19.18
CA PRO A 153 -8.40 -7.53 -20.40
C PRO A 153 -6.88 -7.74 -20.61
N PRO A 154 -6.41 -7.70 -21.87
CA PRO A 154 -4.98 -7.79 -22.14
C PRO A 154 -4.22 -6.66 -21.45
N LEU A 155 -2.99 -6.94 -21.06
CA LEU A 155 -2.11 -5.97 -20.44
C LEU A 155 -1.74 -4.89 -21.46
N ASP A 156 -1.82 -3.61 -21.06
CA ASP A 156 -1.34 -2.51 -21.90
C ASP A 156 0.20 -2.46 -21.83
N PRO A 157 0.93 -2.67 -22.94
CA PRO A 157 2.39 -2.62 -22.93
C PRO A 157 2.96 -1.26 -22.55
N GLU A 158 2.21 -0.17 -22.74
CA GLU A 158 2.64 1.21 -22.47
C GLU A 158 2.27 1.67 -21.05
N GLU A 159 1.47 0.90 -20.30
CA GLU A 159 1.09 1.22 -18.92
C GLU A 159 2.31 1.52 -18.02
N PRO A 160 3.45 0.78 -18.06
CA PRO A 160 4.60 1.08 -17.22
C PRO A 160 5.19 2.48 -17.47
N TYR A 161 5.34 2.83 -18.74
CA TYR A 161 5.90 4.11 -19.16
C TYR A 161 4.94 5.26 -18.81
N ASN A 162 3.65 5.11 -19.15
CA ASN A 162 2.63 6.13 -18.93
C ASN A 162 2.39 6.36 -17.44
N THR A 163 2.35 5.29 -16.64
CA THR A 163 2.21 5.36 -15.19
C THR A 163 3.40 6.07 -14.55
N ALA A 164 4.64 5.69 -14.93
CA ALA A 164 5.84 6.34 -14.43
C ALA A 164 5.90 7.82 -14.77
N LYS A 165 5.49 8.19 -16.01
CA LYS A 165 5.38 9.58 -16.44
C LYS A 165 4.37 10.35 -15.58
N ALA A 166 3.18 9.78 -15.36
CA ALA A 166 2.12 10.39 -14.56
C ALA A 166 2.57 10.67 -13.13
N ILE A 167 3.16 9.67 -12.47
CA ILE A 167 3.62 9.77 -11.07
C ILE A 167 4.70 10.84 -10.93
N ALA A 168 5.63 10.92 -11.89
CA ALA A 168 6.69 11.93 -11.87
C ALA A 168 6.13 13.36 -11.96
N GLU A 169 5.04 13.58 -12.70
CA GLU A 169 4.38 14.90 -12.84
C GLU A 169 3.57 15.31 -11.59
N TRP A 170 3.20 14.35 -10.73
CA TRP A 170 2.42 14.62 -9.53
C TRP A 170 3.24 15.25 -8.41
N GLY A 171 4.57 15.09 -8.42
CA GLY A 171 5.46 15.60 -7.39
C GLY A 171 5.26 14.91 -6.04
N LEU A 172 4.95 13.60 -6.05
CA LEU A 172 4.85 12.79 -4.85
C LEU A 172 6.24 12.48 -4.30
N ASP A 173 6.37 12.45 -2.97
CA ASP A 173 7.59 12.02 -2.29
C ASP A 173 7.66 10.50 -2.15
N TYR A 174 6.49 9.86 -2.01
CA TYR A 174 6.34 8.43 -1.80
C TYR A 174 5.19 7.89 -2.65
N VAL A 175 5.40 6.77 -3.32
CA VAL A 175 4.36 6.07 -4.07
C VAL A 175 4.35 4.60 -3.72
N VAL A 176 3.14 4.05 -3.60
CA VAL A 176 2.92 2.61 -3.50
C VAL A 176 2.44 2.12 -4.87
N LEU A 177 3.16 1.20 -5.47
CA LEU A 177 2.71 0.43 -6.62
C LEU A 177 2.18 -0.90 -6.12
N THR A 178 0.95 -1.22 -6.49
CA THR A 178 0.31 -2.51 -6.26
C THR A 178 -0.27 -3.02 -7.58
N SER A 179 -0.75 -4.26 -7.63
CA SER A 179 -1.49 -4.74 -8.79
C SER A 179 -2.62 -5.67 -8.38
N VAL A 180 -3.45 -6.01 -9.37
CA VAL A 180 -4.26 -7.22 -9.32
C VAL A 180 -3.42 -8.47 -9.55
N ASP A 181 -3.91 -9.65 -9.14
CA ASP A 181 -3.30 -10.92 -9.52
C ASP A 181 -3.54 -11.21 -11.01
N ARG A 182 -2.47 -11.53 -11.74
CA ARG A 182 -2.48 -11.88 -13.17
C ARG A 182 -1.99 -13.30 -13.40
N ASP A 183 -2.76 -14.26 -12.89
CA ASP A 183 -2.48 -15.70 -13.04
C ASP A 183 -2.53 -16.18 -14.50
N ASP A 184 -3.01 -15.36 -15.43
CA ASP A 184 -3.01 -15.58 -16.87
C ASP A 184 -1.65 -15.28 -17.53
N LEU A 185 -0.76 -14.55 -16.84
CA LEU A 185 0.60 -14.24 -17.31
C LEU A 185 1.62 -15.24 -16.73
N THR A 186 2.65 -15.57 -17.52
CA THR A 186 3.65 -16.57 -17.11
C THR A 186 4.52 -16.12 -15.92
N ASP A 187 4.75 -14.83 -15.78
CA ASP A 187 5.52 -14.22 -14.68
C ASP A 187 4.62 -13.56 -13.62
N GLY A 188 3.30 -13.73 -13.73
CA GLY A 188 2.31 -13.08 -12.88
C GLY A 188 2.31 -11.54 -12.96
N GLY A 189 2.94 -10.95 -13.99
CA GLY A 189 3.08 -9.50 -14.16
C GLY A 189 4.31 -8.87 -13.48
N ALA A 190 5.27 -9.67 -13.03
CA ALA A 190 6.47 -9.18 -12.35
C ALA A 190 7.34 -8.26 -13.22
N GLU A 191 7.52 -8.58 -14.50
CA GLU A 191 8.26 -7.73 -15.44
C GLU A 191 7.58 -6.39 -15.64
N HIS A 192 6.24 -6.39 -15.68
CA HIS A 192 5.45 -5.17 -15.82
C HIS A 192 5.64 -4.25 -14.61
N PHE A 193 5.59 -4.80 -13.40
CA PHE A 193 5.93 -4.10 -12.17
C PHE A 193 7.34 -3.50 -12.22
N ALA A 194 8.33 -4.32 -12.56
CA ALA A 194 9.73 -3.92 -12.59
C ALA A 194 9.98 -2.78 -13.57
N LYS A 195 9.41 -2.85 -14.77
CA LYS A 195 9.47 -1.77 -15.76
C LYS A 195 8.87 -0.47 -15.25
N THR A 196 7.74 -0.52 -14.56
CA THR A 196 7.12 0.70 -13.99
C THR A 196 8.04 1.34 -12.97
N VAL A 197 8.64 0.55 -12.08
CA VAL A 197 9.61 1.04 -11.08
C VAL A 197 10.83 1.64 -11.76
N SER A 198 11.44 0.95 -12.72
CA SER A 198 12.64 1.42 -13.42
C SER A 198 12.38 2.72 -14.17
N HIS A 199 11.29 2.81 -14.94
CA HIS A 199 10.89 4.04 -15.62
C HIS A 199 10.61 5.19 -14.66
N LEU A 200 10.04 4.91 -13.49
CA LEU A 200 9.79 5.92 -12.48
C LEU A 200 11.11 6.42 -11.85
N LYS A 201 12.02 5.52 -11.52
CA LYS A 201 13.34 5.86 -10.95
C LYS A 201 14.24 6.61 -11.94
N GLU A 202 14.14 6.31 -13.23
CA GLU A 202 14.81 7.09 -14.30
C GLU A 202 14.33 8.56 -14.32
N ARG A 203 13.03 8.78 -14.13
CA ARG A 203 12.41 10.13 -14.18
C ARG A 203 12.58 10.90 -12.90
N ASN A 204 12.45 10.22 -11.77
CA ASN A 204 12.57 10.80 -10.45
C ASN A 204 13.39 9.86 -9.55
N PRO A 205 14.72 10.00 -9.51
CA PRO A 205 15.57 9.17 -8.67
C PRO A 205 15.33 9.34 -7.16
N LYS A 206 14.67 10.43 -6.74
CA LYS A 206 14.45 10.78 -5.34
C LYS A 206 13.14 10.22 -4.77
N ILE A 207 12.16 9.89 -5.60
CA ILE A 207 10.89 9.34 -5.12
C ILE A 207 11.11 8.00 -4.44
N LEU A 208 10.45 7.78 -3.31
CA LEU A 208 10.43 6.48 -2.65
C LEU A 208 9.34 5.62 -3.28
N VAL A 209 9.71 4.40 -3.68
CA VAL A 209 8.84 3.46 -4.37
C VAL A 209 8.68 2.22 -3.51
N GLU A 210 7.46 1.98 -3.07
CA GLU A 210 7.06 0.73 -2.46
C GLU A 210 6.32 -0.15 -3.46
N CYS A 211 6.67 -1.43 -3.51
CA CYS A 211 5.92 -2.42 -4.27
C CYS A 211 5.16 -3.34 -3.31
N LEU A 212 3.83 -3.17 -3.22
CA LEU A 212 2.92 -4.11 -2.59
C LEU A 212 2.53 -5.18 -3.62
N THR A 213 3.17 -6.33 -3.52
CA THR A 213 3.13 -7.33 -4.59
C THR A 213 2.14 -8.48 -4.33
N PRO A 214 1.60 -9.08 -5.40
CA PRO A 214 1.04 -10.43 -5.38
C PRO A 214 2.00 -11.49 -4.81
N ASP A 215 1.51 -12.69 -4.56
CA ASP A 215 2.36 -13.81 -4.12
C ASP A 215 3.17 -14.47 -5.26
N PHE A 216 2.85 -14.17 -6.51
CA PHE A 216 3.38 -14.83 -7.72
C PHE A 216 3.34 -16.37 -7.66
N ARG A 217 2.42 -16.94 -6.87
CA ARG A 217 2.34 -18.38 -6.55
C ARG A 217 3.67 -18.96 -6.02
N GLY A 218 4.47 -18.12 -5.36
CA GLY A 218 5.79 -18.50 -4.85
C GLY A 218 6.91 -18.56 -5.89
N ASP A 219 6.71 -18.00 -7.09
CA ASP A 219 7.79 -17.89 -8.09
C ASP A 219 8.87 -16.92 -7.60
N LYS A 220 10.03 -17.48 -7.26
CA LYS A 220 11.18 -16.73 -6.79
C LYS A 220 11.78 -15.83 -7.86
N LYS A 221 11.67 -16.20 -9.15
CA LYS A 221 12.19 -15.38 -10.25
C LYS A 221 11.36 -14.11 -10.41
N ALA A 222 10.04 -14.22 -10.31
CA ALA A 222 9.14 -13.07 -10.31
C ALA A 222 9.49 -12.09 -9.18
N VAL A 223 9.72 -12.60 -7.96
CA VAL A 223 10.15 -11.78 -6.82
C VAL A 223 11.53 -11.13 -7.09
N GLU A 224 12.49 -11.90 -7.59
CA GLU A 224 13.84 -11.41 -7.93
C GLU A 224 13.80 -10.27 -8.94
N THR A 225 13.03 -10.42 -10.03
CA THR A 225 12.81 -9.38 -11.05
C THR A 225 12.36 -8.07 -10.41
N ILE A 226 11.39 -8.11 -9.51
CA ILE A 226 10.89 -6.90 -8.84
C ILE A 226 11.94 -6.34 -7.89
N VAL A 227 12.59 -7.15 -7.05
CA VAL A 227 13.63 -6.68 -6.11
C VAL A 227 14.79 -5.97 -6.80
N HIS A 228 15.12 -6.37 -8.03
CA HIS A 228 16.17 -5.74 -8.82
C HIS A 228 15.75 -4.47 -9.57
N SER A 229 14.44 -4.17 -9.67
CA SER A 229 13.92 -3.02 -10.41
C SER A 229 14.32 -1.63 -9.89
N GLY A 230 14.80 -1.55 -8.64
CA GLY A 230 15.23 -0.31 -7.99
C GLY A 230 14.26 0.23 -6.93
N LEU A 231 13.23 -0.52 -6.55
CA LEU A 231 12.31 -0.17 -5.47
C LEU A 231 13.02 0.00 -4.11
N ASP A 232 12.40 0.74 -3.20
CA ASP A 232 12.91 1.01 -1.85
C ASP A 232 12.30 0.06 -0.80
N VAL A 233 11.01 -0.26 -0.95
CA VAL A 233 10.28 -1.13 -0.02
C VAL A 233 9.57 -2.25 -0.77
N PHE A 234 9.89 -3.49 -0.45
CA PHE A 234 9.15 -4.66 -0.91
C PHE A 234 8.11 -5.03 0.16
N ALA A 235 6.84 -5.10 -0.22
CA ALA A 235 5.75 -5.44 0.68
C ALA A 235 4.92 -6.58 0.11
N HIS A 236 4.47 -7.46 1.01
CA HIS A 236 3.47 -8.47 0.74
C HIS A 236 2.59 -8.66 1.99
N ASN A 237 1.29 -8.73 1.78
CA ASN A 237 0.34 -8.92 2.88
C ASN A 237 -0.08 -10.38 2.98
N VAL A 238 0.10 -10.96 4.18
CA VAL A 238 -0.46 -12.27 4.52
C VAL A 238 -1.96 -12.16 4.89
N GLU A 239 -2.43 -10.94 5.14
CA GLU A 239 -3.81 -10.53 5.44
C GLU A 239 -4.42 -11.06 6.73
N THR A 240 -4.46 -12.36 6.94
CA THR A 240 -5.09 -12.98 8.11
C THR A 240 -4.24 -14.09 8.73
N VAL A 241 -4.68 -14.58 9.89
CA VAL A 241 -4.01 -15.67 10.61
C VAL A 241 -4.18 -17.01 9.89
N PRO A 242 -3.25 -17.98 10.07
CA PRO A 242 -3.31 -19.27 9.39
C PRO A 242 -4.63 -20.03 9.57
N ALA A 243 -5.29 -19.91 10.73
CA ALA A 243 -6.57 -20.56 10.99
C ALA A 243 -7.75 -20.03 10.14
N LEU A 244 -7.60 -18.83 9.54
CA LEU A 244 -8.60 -18.22 8.67
C LEU A 244 -8.18 -18.22 7.19
N GLN A 245 -6.97 -18.69 6.88
CA GLN A 245 -6.52 -18.94 5.51
C GLN A 245 -7.07 -20.28 5.01
N ARG A 246 -7.41 -20.34 3.72
CA ARG A 246 -7.79 -21.60 3.06
C ARG A 246 -6.58 -22.10 2.30
N TYR A 247 -6.03 -23.25 2.72
CA TYR A 247 -4.96 -23.96 2.03
C TYR A 247 -5.46 -24.59 0.73
#